data_AF-A0A8T2XUF4-F1
#
_entry.id   AF-A0A8T2XUF4-F1
#
_cell.length_a   1.000
_cell.length_b   1.000
_cell.length_c   1.000
_cell.angle_alpha   90.00
_cell.angle_beta   90.00
_cell.angle_gamma   90.00
#
_symmetry.space_group_name_H-M   'P 1'
#
loop_
_entity.id
_entity.type
_entity.pdbx_description
1 polymer ?
#
loop_
_entity_poly.entity_id
_entity_poly.type
_entity_poly.pdbx_seq_one_letter_code
_entity_poly.pdbx_strand_id
1 'polypeptide(L)'
;MVLSKIASQSDVSVHSTFASRYVRESLPRYKMPENSIPKEAAFQIINDELMLDGNPRLNLASFVTTWMEPECDKLIMDSINKNYVDMDEYPVTTELQNRCVNIIAHLFNAPLGESEAAVGVGTVGSSEAIMLAGLAFKRKWQNKRKAEGKPYDKPNIVTGANVQVCWEKFARYFEVELKEVKLTEDYYVMDPVKAAEMVDENTICVAAILGSTLNGEFEDVKLLNDLLVEKNRITGWDTPIHVDAASGGFIAPFLWPDLEWDFRLPLVKSINVSGHKYGLVYAGVGWVIWRSKEDLPEELIFHINYLGTDQPTFTLNFSKGSSQIIAQYYQLIRLGYEGYRNVMENCHENAMMLKEGLEKTGRFKIVSKDIGVPLVAFSLVDKSWGHDEFEIAETLRRFGWIVPAYTMPADAKHITVLRVVIREDFSRTLAERLVHDITKVLHELDSLPAKLSAKISVKSEENGKINDTEAGKNGTTVVKKTATETQREITTYWRNFVMAKKSNRNKIC
;
A
#
# COMPACT_ATOMS: atom_id res chain seq x y z
N MET A 1 -1.21 -46.73 -59.84
CA MET A 1 -1.36 -45.27 -59.75
C MET A 1 -2.01 -44.99 -58.40
N VAL A 2 -1.21 -44.74 -57.37
CA VAL A 2 -1.72 -44.51 -56.00
C VAL A 2 -1.88 -43.00 -55.85
N LEU A 3 -3.12 -42.53 -55.83
CA LEU A 3 -3.45 -41.15 -55.48
C LEU A 3 -3.14 -40.97 -54.00
N SER A 4 -1.96 -40.42 -53.69
CA SER A 4 -1.68 -39.91 -52.36
C SER A 4 -2.64 -38.75 -52.10
N LYS A 5 -3.51 -38.89 -51.10
CA LYS A 5 -4.19 -37.74 -50.52
C LYS A 5 -3.10 -36.79 -50.05
N ILE A 6 -3.00 -35.63 -50.71
CA ILE A 6 -2.30 -34.47 -50.15
C ILE A 6 -3.00 -34.22 -48.82
N ALA A 7 -2.30 -34.45 -47.71
CA ALA A 7 -2.79 -34.06 -46.40
C ALA A 7 -3.23 -32.60 -46.52
N SER A 8 -4.51 -32.33 -46.23
CA SER A 8 -5.02 -30.96 -46.24
C SER A 8 -4.11 -30.09 -45.41
N GLN A 9 -3.94 -28.84 -45.81
CA GLN A 9 -3.22 -27.77 -45.10
C GLN A 9 -3.87 -27.40 -43.74
N SER A 10 -4.44 -28.37 -43.04
CA SER A 10 -5.05 -28.24 -41.73
C SER A 10 -4.05 -28.76 -40.69
N ASP A 11 -3.33 -27.82 -40.08
CA ASP A 11 -2.77 -27.89 -38.73
C ASP A 11 -1.97 -29.16 -38.36
N VAL A 12 -0.91 -29.44 -39.11
CA VAL A 12 0.17 -30.24 -38.53
C VAL A 12 0.94 -29.31 -37.59
N SER A 13 0.70 -29.41 -36.29
CA SER A 13 1.39 -28.67 -35.22
C SER A 13 2.83 -29.17 -35.02
N VAL A 14 3.64 -29.22 -36.09
CA VAL A 14 5.04 -29.66 -36.06
C VAL A 14 6.02 -28.54 -35.73
N HIS A 15 5.58 -27.28 -35.85
CA HIS A 15 6.43 -26.14 -35.51
C HIS A 15 6.47 -25.92 -34.00
N SER A 16 7.67 -25.76 -33.44
CA SER A 16 7.82 -25.19 -32.10
C SER A 16 7.31 -23.74 -32.06
N THR A 17 6.95 -23.25 -30.87
CA THR A 17 6.36 -21.91 -30.69
C THR A 17 7.15 -20.81 -31.41
N PHE A 18 8.46 -20.73 -31.20
CA PHE A 18 9.31 -19.70 -31.80
C PHE A 18 9.65 -19.92 -33.28
N ALA A 19 9.39 -21.11 -33.83
CA ALA A 19 9.48 -21.37 -35.27
C ALA A 19 8.14 -21.11 -35.99
N SER A 20 7.06 -20.86 -35.25
CA SER A 20 5.73 -20.65 -35.80
C SER A 20 5.55 -19.24 -36.37
N ARG A 21 4.39 -18.97 -36.96
CA ARG A 21 4.01 -17.61 -37.39
C ARG A 21 3.59 -16.70 -36.23
N TYR A 22 3.24 -17.25 -35.08
CA TYR A 22 2.59 -16.51 -33.99
C TYR A 22 3.53 -15.54 -33.29
N VAL A 23 4.84 -15.76 -33.33
CA VAL A 23 5.85 -14.85 -32.73
C VAL A 23 6.26 -13.70 -33.67
N ARG A 24 5.68 -13.62 -34.88
CA ARG A 24 5.96 -12.54 -35.84
C ARG A 24 4.99 -11.36 -35.72
N GLU A 25 3.89 -11.53 -35.00
CA GLU A 25 2.88 -10.50 -34.77
C GLU A 25 2.87 -10.11 -33.29
N SER A 26 2.74 -8.82 -33.00
CA SER A 26 2.58 -8.33 -31.63
C SER A 26 1.22 -8.73 -31.07
N LEU A 27 1.14 -8.91 -29.74
CA LEU A 27 -0.14 -9.20 -29.08
C LEU A 27 -1.22 -8.14 -29.41
N PRO A 28 -2.49 -8.56 -29.61
CA PRO A 28 -3.60 -7.65 -29.86
C PRO A 28 -3.77 -6.65 -28.71
N ARG A 29 -3.81 -5.35 -29.04
CA ARG A 29 -3.96 -4.28 -28.03
C ARG A 29 -5.34 -3.64 -27.97
N TYR A 30 -6.13 -3.76 -29.04
CA TYR A 30 -7.35 -2.95 -29.21
C TYR A 30 -8.59 -3.75 -29.59
N LYS A 31 -8.43 -4.87 -30.30
CA LYS A 31 -9.54 -5.72 -30.77
C LYS A 31 -9.23 -7.17 -30.46
N MET A 32 -10.30 -7.93 -30.18
CA MET A 32 -10.21 -9.38 -30.04
C MET A 32 -9.82 -10.01 -31.39
N PRO A 33 -8.91 -11.01 -31.42
CA PRO A 33 -8.59 -11.75 -32.64
C PRO A 33 -9.81 -12.50 -33.18
N GLU A 34 -9.93 -12.55 -34.51
CA GLU A 34 -10.95 -13.36 -35.20
C GLU A 34 -10.70 -14.87 -35.10
N ASN A 35 -9.44 -15.27 -34.92
CA ASN A 35 -9.04 -16.68 -34.92
C ASN A 35 -8.30 -17.04 -33.64
N SER A 36 -8.50 -18.29 -33.18
CA SER A 36 -7.71 -18.89 -32.10
C SER A 36 -6.25 -19.10 -32.53
N ILE A 37 -5.36 -19.11 -31.55
CA ILE A 37 -3.95 -19.53 -31.70
C ILE A 37 -3.67 -20.75 -30.81
N PRO A 38 -2.62 -21.54 -31.08
CA PRO A 38 -2.23 -22.65 -30.19
C PRO A 38 -1.94 -22.17 -28.77
N LYS A 39 -2.37 -22.97 -27.79
CA LYS A 39 -2.25 -22.64 -26.35
C LYS A 39 -0.80 -22.42 -25.90
N GLU A 40 0.15 -23.15 -26.48
CA GLU A 40 1.58 -23.01 -26.21
C GLU A 40 2.13 -21.66 -26.70
N ALA A 41 1.62 -21.17 -27.83
CA ALA A 41 2.00 -19.86 -28.37
C ALA A 41 1.39 -18.73 -27.54
N ALA A 42 0.11 -18.85 -27.16
CA ALA A 42 -0.54 -17.89 -26.27
C ALA A 42 0.19 -17.78 -24.92
N PHE A 43 0.48 -18.92 -24.28
CA PHE A 43 1.23 -18.95 -23.02
C PHE A 43 2.60 -18.29 -23.16
N GLN A 44 3.39 -18.69 -24.15
CA GLN A 44 4.76 -18.20 -24.29
C GLN A 44 4.82 -16.70 -24.52
N ILE A 45 4.01 -16.15 -25.42
CA ILE A 45 4.08 -14.72 -25.77
C ILE A 45 3.60 -13.84 -24.61
N ILE A 46 2.58 -14.29 -23.85
CA ILE A 46 2.16 -13.60 -22.61
C ILE A 46 3.25 -13.70 -21.55
N ASN A 47 3.80 -14.90 -21.33
CA ASN A 47 4.87 -15.13 -20.36
C ASN A 47 6.14 -14.32 -20.70
N ASP A 48 6.44 -14.13 -21.99
CA ASP A 48 7.57 -13.32 -22.44
C ASP A 48 7.38 -11.83 -22.12
N GLU A 49 6.17 -11.28 -22.32
CA GLU A 49 5.89 -9.87 -21.98
C GLU A 49 5.92 -9.64 -20.47
N LEU A 50 5.46 -10.61 -19.66
CA LEU A 50 5.52 -10.56 -18.19
C LEU A 50 6.95 -10.54 -17.64
N MET A 51 7.98 -10.91 -18.41
CA MET A 51 9.38 -10.76 -17.97
C MET A 51 9.80 -9.29 -17.80
N LEU A 52 9.02 -8.34 -18.34
CA LEU A 52 9.25 -6.91 -18.17
C LEU A 52 8.74 -6.37 -16.83
N ASP A 53 7.93 -7.15 -16.10
CA ASP A 53 7.57 -6.82 -14.72
C ASP A 53 8.78 -6.98 -13.80
N GLY A 54 8.81 -6.16 -12.74
CA GLY A 54 9.84 -6.27 -11.72
C GLY A 54 9.70 -7.55 -10.90
N ASN A 55 10.83 -8.15 -10.49
CA ASN A 55 10.81 -9.31 -9.60
C ASN A 55 10.15 -8.95 -8.24
N PRO A 56 9.03 -9.57 -7.85
CA PRO A 56 8.33 -9.24 -6.61
C PRO A 56 9.19 -9.41 -5.35
N ARG A 57 10.12 -10.37 -5.33
CA ARG A 57 11.06 -10.61 -4.22
C ARG A 57 12.01 -9.44 -3.97
N LEU A 58 12.28 -8.63 -5.01
CA LEU A 58 13.11 -7.42 -4.94
C LEU A 58 12.27 -6.14 -4.86
N ASN A 59 10.93 -6.30 -4.81
CA ASN A 59 10.03 -5.18 -4.66
C ASN A 59 9.93 -4.73 -3.21
N LEU A 60 10.72 -3.73 -2.81
CA LEU A 60 10.76 -3.23 -1.43
C LEU A 60 9.77 -2.09 -1.16
N ALA A 61 8.98 -1.72 -2.18
CA ALA A 61 7.91 -0.73 -2.05
C ALA A 61 6.64 -1.32 -1.42
N SER A 62 6.35 -2.58 -1.74
CA SER A 62 5.09 -3.26 -1.40
C SER A 62 5.10 -3.79 0.04
N PHE A 63 3.93 -3.73 0.69
CA PHE A 63 3.66 -4.42 1.95
C PHE A 63 3.09 -5.84 1.74
N VAL A 64 2.73 -6.19 0.51
CA VAL A 64 2.06 -7.45 0.18
C VAL A 64 3.06 -8.59 0.17
N THR A 65 2.71 -9.75 0.76
CA THR A 65 3.51 -10.97 0.72
C THR A 65 3.85 -11.40 -0.71
N THR A 66 5.13 -11.76 -0.93
CA THR A 66 5.66 -12.14 -2.25
C THR A 66 6.18 -13.57 -2.31
N TRP A 67 5.96 -14.35 -1.27
CA TRP A 67 6.34 -15.75 -1.18
C TRP A 67 5.44 -16.48 -0.18
N MET A 68 5.10 -17.72 -0.48
CA MET A 68 4.46 -18.67 0.43
C MET A 68 5.14 -20.04 0.31
N GLU A 69 4.90 -20.92 1.28
CA GLU A 69 5.41 -22.29 1.22
C GLU A 69 4.80 -23.07 0.04
N PRO A 70 5.53 -23.99 -0.60
CA PRO A 70 5.03 -24.79 -1.73
C PRO A 70 3.76 -25.58 -1.42
N GLU A 71 3.59 -26.02 -0.17
CA GLU A 71 2.36 -26.67 0.30
C GLU A 71 1.15 -25.72 0.22
N CYS A 72 1.35 -24.43 0.47
CA CYS A 72 0.31 -23.43 0.34
C CYS A 72 0.02 -23.07 -1.12
N ASP A 73 1.06 -23.00 -1.98
CA ASP A 73 0.87 -22.88 -3.45
C ASP A 73 -0.04 -24.00 -3.98
N LYS A 74 0.15 -25.23 -3.48
CA LYS A 74 -0.70 -26.38 -3.83
C LYS A 74 -2.14 -26.19 -3.36
N LEU A 75 -2.37 -25.76 -2.12
CA LEU A 75 -3.73 -25.49 -1.62
C LEU A 75 -4.43 -24.41 -2.45
N ILE A 76 -3.70 -23.36 -2.84
CA ILE A 76 -4.23 -22.31 -3.72
C ILE A 76 -4.59 -22.89 -5.08
N MET A 77 -3.68 -23.61 -5.72
CA MET A 77 -3.91 -24.21 -7.04
C MET A 77 -5.08 -25.21 -7.03
N ASP A 78 -5.20 -26.03 -5.99
CA ASP A 78 -6.27 -27.01 -5.82
C ASP A 78 -7.65 -26.35 -5.51
N SER A 79 -7.68 -25.05 -5.22
CA SER A 79 -8.90 -24.30 -4.85
C SER A 79 -9.23 -23.12 -5.77
N ILE A 80 -8.52 -22.91 -6.87
CA ILE A 80 -8.76 -21.77 -7.79
C ILE A 80 -10.17 -21.70 -8.36
N ASN A 81 -10.88 -22.82 -8.41
CA ASN A 81 -12.24 -22.93 -8.96
C ASN A 81 -13.34 -22.87 -7.90
N LYS A 82 -12.98 -22.72 -6.62
CA LYS A 82 -13.94 -22.58 -5.53
C LYS A 82 -14.35 -21.11 -5.42
N ASN A 83 -15.60 -20.83 -5.77
CA ASN A 83 -16.20 -19.51 -5.64
C ASN A 83 -16.71 -19.32 -4.21
N TYR A 84 -16.14 -18.37 -3.48
CA TYR A 84 -16.39 -18.20 -2.05
C TYR A 84 -17.86 -17.94 -1.68
N VAL A 85 -18.62 -17.27 -2.55
CA VAL A 85 -20.00 -16.86 -2.26
C VAL A 85 -21.00 -18.02 -2.29
N ASP A 86 -20.62 -19.15 -2.87
CA ASP A 86 -21.45 -20.34 -3.01
C ASP A 86 -21.36 -21.18 -1.70
N MET A 87 -21.88 -20.62 -0.60
CA MET A 87 -21.66 -21.19 0.75
C MET A 87 -22.33 -22.55 0.96
N ASP A 88 -23.42 -22.83 0.23
CA ASP A 88 -24.14 -24.10 0.28
C ASP A 88 -23.36 -25.20 -0.45
N GLU A 89 -22.75 -24.85 -1.58
CA GLU A 89 -21.92 -25.73 -2.39
C GLU A 89 -20.55 -25.99 -1.76
N TYR A 90 -19.99 -25.02 -1.02
CA TYR A 90 -18.66 -25.10 -0.41
C TYR A 90 -18.66 -24.85 1.11
N PRO A 91 -19.42 -25.62 1.91
CA PRO A 91 -19.67 -25.33 3.32
C PRO A 91 -18.40 -25.34 4.18
N VAL A 92 -17.43 -26.22 3.87
CA VAL A 92 -16.15 -26.26 4.57
C VAL A 92 -15.35 -24.97 4.35
N THR A 93 -15.44 -24.36 3.16
CA THR A 93 -14.73 -23.11 2.86
C THR A 93 -15.31 -21.96 3.69
N THR A 94 -16.64 -21.89 3.81
CA THR A 94 -17.33 -20.95 4.70
C THR A 94 -16.93 -21.17 6.16
N GLU A 95 -16.84 -22.43 6.60
CA GLU A 95 -16.41 -22.74 7.96
C GLU A 95 -14.96 -22.28 8.21
N LEU A 96 -14.04 -22.48 7.26
CA LEU A 96 -12.66 -21.98 7.39
C LEU A 96 -12.60 -20.45 7.51
N GLN A 97 -13.46 -19.74 6.77
CA GLN A 97 -13.59 -18.29 6.95
C GLN A 97 -14.05 -17.95 8.36
N ASN A 98 -15.06 -18.64 8.90
CA ASN A 98 -15.58 -18.39 10.24
C ASN A 98 -14.52 -18.65 11.31
N ARG A 99 -13.76 -19.74 11.16
CA ARG A 99 -12.62 -20.05 12.03
C ARG A 99 -11.55 -18.96 11.96
N CYS A 100 -11.23 -18.43 10.78
CA CYS A 100 -10.30 -17.29 10.66
C CYS A 100 -10.82 -16.05 11.39
N VAL A 101 -12.10 -15.71 11.23
CA VAL A 101 -12.73 -14.58 11.93
C VAL A 101 -12.64 -14.75 13.45
N ASN A 102 -12.93 -15.94 13.97
CA ASN A 102 -12.80 -16.23 15.41
C ASN A 102 -11.35 -16.10 15.90
N ILE A 103 -10.39 -16.71 15.19
CA ILE A 103 -8.96 -16.66 15.56
C ILE A 103 -8.47 -15.21 15.59
N ILE A 104 -8.81 -14.41 14.57
CA ILE A 104 -8.39 -13.01 14.48
C ILE A 104 -9.09 -12.16 15.54
N ALA A 105 -10.37 -12.41 15.84
CA ALA A 105 -11.08 -11.71 16.91
C ALA A 105 -10.44 -11.96 18.28
N HIS A 106 -10.09 -13.21 18.60
CA HIS A 106 -9.35 -13.54 19.82
C HIS A 106 -7.95 -12.93 19.83
N LEU A 107 -7.24 -12.92 18.69
CA LEU A 107 -5.93 -12.26 18.57
C LEU A 107 -6.01 -10.76 18.88
N PHE A 108 -7.16 -10.13 18.64
CA PHE A 108 -7.42 -8.72 18.92
C PHE A 108 -8.18 -8.50 20.24
N ASN A 109 -8.21 -9.51 21.11
CA ASN A 109 -8.83 -9.44 22.43
C ASN A 109 -10.31 -9.02 22.39
N ALA A 110 -11.05 -9.45 21.37
CA ALA A 110 -12.49 -9.21 21.30
C ALA A 110 -13.19 -9.78 22.55
N PRO A 111 -14.20 -9.08 23.10
CA PRO A 111 -14.88 -9.48 24.34
C PRO A 111 -15.86 -10.65 24.08
N LEU A 112 -15.32 -11.82 23.80
CA LEU A 112 -16.05 -13.03 23.41
C LEU A 112 -15.67 -14.19 24.34
N GLY A 113 -16.63 -15.07 24.64
CA GLY A 113 -16.35 -16.36 25.29
C GLY A 113 -15.52 -17.30 24.41
N GLU A 114 -14.88 -18.32 24.98
CA GLU A 114 -13.98 -19.24 24.24
C GLU A 114 -14.63 -19.95 23.04
N SER A 115 -15.93 -20.22 23.10
CA SER A 115 -16.69 -20.88 22.02
C SER A 115 -17.72 -19.94 21.36
N GLU A 116 -17.66 -18.63 21.64
CA GLU A 116 -18.60 -17.66 21.08
C GLU A 116 -18.16 -17.26 19.67
N ALA A 117 -19.10 -17.24 18.73
CA ALA A 117 -18.82 -16.82 17.36
C ALA A 117 -18.55 -15.31 17.31
N ALA A 118 -17.42 -14.92 16.72
CA ALA A 118 -17.08 -13.52 16.53
C ALA A 118 -17.90 -12.86 15.41
N VAL A 119 -18.02 -11.54 15.47
CA VAL A 119 -18.67 -10.74 14.43
C VAL A 119 -17.61 -10.18 13.50
N GLY A 120 -17.53 -10.70 12.27
CA GLY A 120 -16.51 -10.30 11.31
C GLY A 120 -16.66 -11.00 9.97
N VAL A 121 -15.98 -10.49 8.95
CA VAL A 121 -16.04 -11.04 7.59
C VAL A 121 -14.67 -11.01 6.89
N GLY A 122 -14.47 -11.99 6.01
CA GLY A 122 -13.35 -12.03 5.08
C GLY A 122 -13.61 -11.18 3.83
N THR A 123 -12.69 -10.26 3.52
CA THR A 123 -12.75 -9.31 2.40
C THR A 123 -11.61 -9.56 1.42
N VAL A 124 -11.60 -8.90 0.26
CA VAL A 124 -10.46 -8.96 -0.67
C VAL A 124 -9.20 -8.29 -0.10
N GLY A 125 -9.38 -7.34 0.82
CA GLY A 125 -8.31 -6.57 1.44
C GLY A 125 -8.83 -5.48 2.35
N SER A 126 -7.93 -4.78 3.06
CA SER A 126 -8.33 -3.70 3.97
C SER A 126 -9.17 -2.61 3.30
N SER A 127 -9.06 -2.37 1.99
CA SER A 127 -9.88 -1.36 1.33
C SER A 127 -11.39 -1.67 1.40
N GLU A 128 -11.79 -2.93 1.20
CA GLU A 128 -13.20 -3.34 1.34
C GLU A 128 -13.58 -3.37 2.83
N ALA A 129 -12.71 -3.93 3.68
CA ALA A 129 -12.88 -3.97 5.13
C ALA A 129 -13.19 -2.58 5.75
N ILE A 130 -12.44 -1.56 5.33
CA ILE A 130 -12.59 -0.16 5.74
C ILE A 130 -13.93 0.42 5.29
N MET A 131 -14.33 0.15 4.04
CA MET A 131 -15.62 0.63 3.54
C MET A 131 -16.78 -0.01 4.29
N LEU A 132 -16.70 -1.30 4.62
CA LEU A 132 -17.70 -1.99 5.44
C LEU A 132 -17.75 -1.43 6.86
N ALA A 133 -16.59 -1.22 7.49
CA ALA A 133 -16.51 -0.60 8.82
C ALA A 133 -17.09 0.82 8.80
N GLY A 134 -16.71 1.65 7.83
CA GLY A 134 -17.21 3.01 7.66
C GLY A 134 -18.72 3.05 7.40
N LEU A 135 -19.27 2.11 6.62
CA LEU A 135 -20.71 1.95 6.43
C LEU A 135 -21.43 1.61 7.74
N ALA A 136 -20.87 0.69 8.54
CA ALA A 136 -21.41 0.35 9.85
C ALA A 136 -21.42 1.57 10.79
N PHE A 137 -20.32 2.34 10.86
CA PHE A 137 -20.26 3.57 11.65
C PHE A 137 -21.26 4.63 11.16
N LYS A 138 -21.29 4.91 9.85
CA LYS A 138 -22.22 5.88 9.26
C LYS A 138 -23.67 5.49 9.57
N ARG A 139 -24.03 4.21 9.42
CA ARG A 139 -25.39 3.73 9.67
C ARG A 139 -25.74 3.80 11.16
N LYS A 140 -24.86 3.35 12.05
CA LYS A 140 -25.05 3.42 13.51
C LYS A 140 -25.23 4.87 13.97
N TRP A 141 -24.39 5.78 13.49
CA TRP A 141 -24.52 7.22 13.73
C TRP A 141 -25.86 7.77 13.22
N GLN A 142 -26.26 7.45 11.98
CA GLN A 142 -27.56 7.87 11.44
C GLN A 142 -28.74 7.41 12.29
N ASN A 143 -28.72 6.15 12.76
CA ASN A 143 -29.78 5.60 13.60
C ASN A 143 -29.87 6.33 14.94
N LYS A 144 -28.73 6.56 15.59
CA LYS A 144 -28.66 7.36 16.83
C LYS A 144 -29.22 8.76 16.63
N ARG A 145 -28.79 9.47 15.58
CA ARG A 145 -29.25 10.84 15.27
C ARG A 145 -30.75 10.90 15.00
N LYS A 146 -31.29 9.93 14.25
CA LYS A 146 -32.74 9.81 13.99
C LYS A 146 -33.53 9.57 15.28
N ALA A 147 -33.06 8.68 16.15
CA ALA A 147 -33.70 8.41 17.44
C ALA A 147 -33.72 9.65 18.35
N GLU A 148 -32.69 10.49 18.27
CA GLU A 148 -32.58 11.77 18.99
C GLU A 148 -33.33 12.94 18.30
N GLY A 149 -33.94 12.73 17.13
CA GLY A 149 -34.60 13.79 16.36
C GLY A 149 -33.65 14.84 15.78
N LYS A 150 -32.36 14.50 15.60
CA LYS A 150 -31.31 15.42 15.11
C LYS A 150 -31.02 15.22 13.61
N PRO A 151 -30.47 16.25 12.92
CA PRO A 151 -30.02 16.11 11.53
C PRO A 151 -28.94 15.02 11.37
N TYR A 152 -28.97 14.33 10.23
CA TYR A 152 -28.09 13.20 9.91
C TYR A 152 -27.54 13.23 8.47
N ASP A 153 -27.49 14.43 7.88
CA ASP A 153 -27.12 14.71 6.48
C ASP A 153 -25.64 15.08 6.28
N LYS A 154 -24.90 15.39 7.35
CA LYS A 154 -23.50 15.87 7.28
C LYS A 154 -22.51 15.05 8.10
N PRO A 155 -22.40 13.73 7.87
CA PRO A 155 -21.43 12.90 8.59
C PRO A 155 -20.00 13.33 8.25
N ASN A 156 -19.11 13.29 9.25
CA ASN A 156 -17.66 13.40 9.05
C ASN A 156 -16.90 12.25 9.74
N ILE A 157 -15.67 12.02 9.32
CA ILE A 157 -14.71 11.10 9.94
C ILE A 157 -13.41 11.85 10.22
N VAL A 158 -12.77 11.58 11.36
CA VAL A 158 -11.50 12.19 11.74
C VAL A 158 -10.37 11.16 11.59
N THR A 159 -9.31 11.53 10.87
CA THR A 159 -8.11 10.68 10.65
C THR A 159 -6.84 11.55 10.65
N GLY A 160 -5.66 10.95 10.64
CA GLY A 160 -4.43 11.66 10.28
C GLY A 160 -4.33 11.90 8.77
N ALA A 161 -3.57 12.91 8.34
CA ALA A 161 -3.27 13.15 6.92
C ALA A 161 -2.33 12.09 6.30
N ASN A 162 -1.81 11.17 7.12
CA ASN A 162 -1.09 9.96 6.72
C ASN A 162 -2.01 8.78 6.33
N VAL A 163 -3.33 9.05 6.23
CA VAL A 163 -4.33 8.04 5.89
C VAL A 163 -4.08 7.41 4.52
N GLN A 164 -4.41 6.13 4.40
CA GLN A 164 -4.37 5.44 3.11
C GLN A 164 -5.55 5.87 2.24
N VAL A 165 -5.33 5.97 0.92
CA VAL A 165 -6.31 6.45 -0.08
C VAL A 165 -7.70 5.76 -0.04
N CYS A 166 -7.83 4.58 0.57
CA CYS A 166 -9.10 3.89 0.76
C CYS A 166 -10.07 4.69 1.63
N TRP A 167 -9.59 5.47 2.59
CA TRP A 167 -10.42 6.36 3.41
C TRP A 167 -10.89 7.58 2.60
N GLU A 168 -10.06 8.15 1.73
CA GLU A 168 -10.50 9.16 0.77
C GLU A 168 -11.59 8.62 -0.18
N LYS A 169 -11.41 7.38 -0.65
CA LYS A 169 -12.42 6.69 -1.48
C LYS A 169 -13.72 6.48 -0.69
N PHE A 170 -13.64 6.02 0.56
CA PHE A 170 -14.81 5.88 1.43
C PHE A 170 -15.54 7.22 1.58
N ALA A 171 -14.81 8.27 1.99
CA ALA A 171 -15.34 9.61 2.17
C ALA A 171 -16.06 10.12 0.92
N ARG A 172 -15.42 9.97 -0.25
CA ARG A 172 -15.98 10.43 -1.54
C ARG A 172 -17.18 9.60 -2.01
N TYR A 173 -17.10 8.27 -1.95
CA TYR A 173 -18.15 7.40 -2.49
C TYR A 173 -19.38 7.33 -1.59
N PHE A 174 -19.19 7.48 -0.28
CA PHE A 174 -20.26 7.39 0.69
C PHE A 174 -20.59 8.75 1.32
N GLU A 175 -20.20 9.87 0.69
CA GLU A 175 -20.61 11.22 1.10
C GLU A 175 -20.38 11.48 2.60
N VAL A 176 -19.12 11.33 3.03
CA VAL A 176 -18.66 11.64 4.38
C VAL A 176 -17.55 12.67 4.25
N GLU A 177 -17.60 13.74 5.04
CA GLU A 177 -16.51 14.71 5.10
C GLU A 177 -15.28 14.08 5.78
N LEU A 178 -14.11 14.19 5.16
CA LEU A 178 -12.85 13.70 5.71
C LEU A 178 -12.11 14.84 6.40
N LYS A 179 -12.03 14.80 7.73
CA LYS A 179 -11.27 15.76 8.54
C LYS A 179 -9.90 15.17 8.87
N GLU A 180 -8.87 15.70 8.23
CA GLU A 180 -7.50 15.22 8.37
C GLU A 180 -6.70 16.08 9.35
N VAL A 181 -6.14 15.45 10.38
CA VAL A 181 -5.11 16.04 11.23
C VAL A 181 -3.83 16.13 10.42
N LYS A 182 -3.44 17.37 10.09
CA LYS A 182 -2.23 17.69 9.34
C LYS A 182 -0.97 17.18 10.03
N LEU A 183 -0.05 16.64 9.24
CA LEU A 183 1.28 16.24 9.71
C LEU A 183 2.17 17.48 9.91
N THR A 184 3.19 17.35 10.75
CA THR A 184 4.22 18.37 10.93
C THR A 184 5.60 17.74 10.79
N GLU A 185 6.63 18.56 10.56
CA GLU A 185 8.01 18.07 10.56
C GLU A 185 8.30 17.34 11.88
N ASP A 186 8.94 16.18 11.78
CA ASP A 186 9.24 15.25 12.87
C ASP A 186 8.02 14.60 13.59
N TYR A 187 6.80 14.81 13.08
CA TYR A 187 5.56 14.18 13.57
C TYR A 187 4.68 13.74 12.38
N TYR A 188 4.85 12.48 11.96
CA TYR A 188 4.30 11.95 10.70
C TYR A 188 3.11 10.99 10.87
N VAL A 189 2.48 11.03 12.05
CA VAL A 189 1.28 10.27 12.41
C VAL A 189 0.20 11.21 12.94
N MET A 190 -1.02 10.72 13.13
CA MET A 190 -2.10 11.52 13.73
C MET A 190 -1.77 11.88 15.20
N ASP A 191 -1.87 13.18 15.52
CA ASP A 191 -1.81 13.66 16.91
C ASP A 191 -3.15 13.39 17.61
N PRO A 192 -3.20 12.55 18.66
CA PRO A 192 -4.44 12.20 19.36
C PRO A 192 -5.17 13.41 19.95
N VAL A 193 -4.45 14.45 20.39
CA VAL A 193 -5.04 15.67 20.97
C VAL A 193 -5.79 16.44 19.89
N LYS A 194 -5.13 16.71 18.75
CA LYS A 194 -5.76 17.41 17.63
C LYS A 194 -6.90 16.61 17.02
N ALA A 195 -6.78 15.29 16.95
CA ALA A 195 -7.86 14.42 16.51
C ALA A 195 -9.08 14.58 17.43
N ALA A 196 -8.88 14.48 18.74
CA ALA A 196 -9.94 14.68 19.72
C ALA A 196 -10.55 16.08 19.62
N GLU A 197 -9.78 17.15 19.34
CA GLU A 197 -10.30 18.50 19.12
C GLU A 197 -11.22 18.60 17.89
N MET A 198 -10.89 17.92 16.78
CA MET A 198 -11.67 17.96 15.53
C MET A 198 -13.03 17.23 15.60
N VAL A 199 -13.22 16.36 16.59
CA VAL A 199 -14.48 15.62 16.80
C VAL A 199 -15.64 16.56 17.14
N ASP A 200 -16.77 16.35 16.48
CA ASP A 200 -18.06 17.02 16.73
C ASP A 200 -19.22 16.00 16.78
N GLU A 201 -20.46 16.46 16.96
CA GLU A 201 -21.64 15.60 17.04
C GLU A 201 -22.00 14.86 15.74
N ASN A 202 -21.33 15.22 14.63
CA ASN A 202 -21.50 14.62 13.31
C ASN A 202 -20.38 13.63 12.97
N THR A 203 -19.41 13.46 13.87
CA THR A 203 -18.31 12.51 13.70
C THR A 203 -18.81 11.07 13.85
N ILE A 204 -18.69 10.27 12.79
CA ILE A 204 -19.16 8.87 12.78
C ILE A 204 -18.17 7.93 13.49
N CYS A 205 -16.87 8.24 13.42
CA CYS A 205 -15.79 7.63 14.18
C CYS A 205 -14.50 8.44 14.03
N VAL A 206 -13.49 8.10 14.84
CA VAL A 206 -12.09 8.47 14.59
C VAL A 206 -11.36 7.22 14.12
N ALA A 207 -10.66 7.28 12.98
CA ALA A 207 -9.89 6.14 12.48
C ALA A 207 -8.39 6.33 12.76
N ALA A 208 -7.86 5.50 13.67
CA ALA A 208 -6.45 5.46 14.01
C ALA A 208 -5.72 4.38 13.18
N ILE A 209 -4.46 4.61 12.84
CA ILE A 209 -3.68 3.76 11.96
C ILE A 209 -2.59 3.04 12.75
N LEU A 210 -2.74 1.72 12.88
CA LEU A 210 -1.71 0.88 13.47
C LEU A 210 -0.73 0.42 12.40
N GLY A 211 0.21 1.31 12.08
CA GLY A 211 1.26 1.09 11.08
C GLY A 211 1.06 1.98 9.87
N SER A 212 1.44 3.25 10.02
CA SER A 212 1.42 4.25 8.96
C SER A 212 2.15 3.75 7.72
N THR A 213 1.53 3.89 6.54
CA THR A 213 2.20 3.50 5.30
C THR A 213 3.40 4.40 5.01
N LEU A 214 3.48 5.61 5.59
CA LEU A 214 4.55 6.57 5.31
C LEU A 214 5.86 6.23 6.03
N ASN A 215 5.81 5.91 7.31
CA ASN A 215 7.01 5.69 8.14
C ASN A 215 6.94 4.44 9.02
N GLY A 216 5.87 3.64 8.93
CA GLY A 216 5.70 2.40 9.69
C GLY A 216 5.28 2.58 11.13
N GLU A 217 5.16 3.82 11.62
CA GLU A 217 4.86 4.11 13.01
C GLU A 217 3.43 3.73 13.40
N PHE A 218 3.26 3.33 14.66
CA PHE A 218 1.94 3.08 15.25
C PHE A 218 1.41 4.36 15.87
N GLU A 219 0.18 4.73 15.50
CA GLU A 219 -0.53 5.79 16.21
C GLU A 219 -0.87 5.37 17.64
N ASP A 220 -0.88 6.33 18.56
CA ASP A 220 -1.18 6.09 19.98
C ASP A 220 -2.70 5.95 20.19
N VAL A 221 -3.21 4.75 19.86
CA VAL A 221 -4.64 4.42 19.98
C VAL A 221 -5.11 4.48 21.44
N LYS A 222 -4.24 4.17 22.41
CA LYS A 222 -4.57 4.23 23.83
C LYS A 222 -4.80 5.68 24.28
N LEU A 223 -3.89 6.58 23.96
CA LEU A 223 -4.07 8.00 24.28
C LEU A 223 -5.31 8.57 23.59
N LEU A 224 -5.54 8.21 22.32
CA LEU A 224 -6.75 8.61 21.60
C LEU A 224 -8.03 8.11 22.30
N ASN A 225 -8.05 6.84 22.72
CA ASN A 225 -9.14 6.27 23.50
C ASN A 225 -9.39 7.07 24.77
N ASP A 226 -8.35 7.33 25.56
CA ASP A 226 -8.49 7.98 26.87
C ASP A 226 -9.02 9.43 26.72
N LEU A 227 -8.54 10.16 25.71
CA LEU A 227 -9.03 11.51 25.38
C LEU A 227 -10.49 11.49 24.92
N LEU A 228 -10.87 10.53 24.07
CA LEU A 228 -12.25 10.41 23.59
C LEU A 228 -13.21 9.92 24.67
N VAL A 229 -12.77 9.10 25.63
CA VAL A 229 -13.57 8.72 26.79
C VAL A 229 -13.97 9.96 27.58
N GLU A 230 -13.01 10.83 27.89
CA GLU A 230 -13.30 12.08 28.61
C GLU A 230 -14.17 13.03 27.78
N LYS A 231 -13.89 13.17 26.48
CA LYS A 231 -14.73 13.98 25.59
C LYS A 231 -16.16 13.44 25.49
N ASN A 232 -16.35 12.13 25.42
CA ASN A 232 -17.67 11.49 25.41
C ASN A 232 -18.41 11.69 26.73
N ARG A 233 -17.72 11.68 27.87
CA ARG A 233 -18.30 11.98 29.20
C ARG A 233 -18.88 13.40 29.26
N ILE A 234 -18.21 14.36 28.64
CA ILE A 234 -18.64 15.77 28.61
C ILE A 234 -19.76 16.00 27.60
N THR A 235 -19.65 15.40 26.41
CA THR A 235 -20.50 15.73 25.26
C THR A 235 -21.70 14.81 25.08
N GLY A 236 -21.63 13.57 25.57
CA GLY A 236 -22.63 12.52 25.34
C GLY A 236 -22.67 11.96 23.92
N TRP A 237 -21.71 12.32 23.05
CA TRP A 237 -21.74 11.93 21.63
C TRP A 237 -21.40 10.46 21.38
N ASP A 238 -20.71 9.80 22.32
CA ASP A 238 -20.30 8.39 22.21
C ASP A 238 -19.53 8.08 20.91
N THR A 239 -18.55 8.94 20.60
CA THR A 239 -17.71 8.84 19.39
C THR A 239 -16.83 7.58 19.48
N PRO A 240 -16.94 6.64 18.52
CA PRO A 240 -16.16 5.41 18.53
C PRO A 240 -14.82 5.55 17.79
N ILE A 241 -13.94 4.56 17.99
CA ILE A 241 -12.69 4.37 17.28
C ILE A 241 -12.78 3.17 16.32
N HIS A 242 -12.28 3.37 15.10
CA HIS A 242 -11.86 2.30 14.22
C HIS A 242 -10.34 2.22 14.22
N VAL A 243 -9.78 1.01 14.20
CA VAL A 243 -8.33 0.84 14.00
C VAL A 243 -8.05 0.24 12.64
N ASP A 244 -7.44 1.05 11.77
CA ASP A 244 -6.84 0.57 10.53
C ASP A 244 -5.51 -0.12 10.86
N ALA A 245 -5.62 -1.41 11.18
CA ALA A 245 -4.47 -2.26 11.48
C ALA A 245 -4.04 -3.07 10.24
N ALA A 246 -4.17 -2.50 9.03
CA ALA A 246 -3.90 -3.22 7.77
C ALA A 246 -2.57 -3.99 7.79
N SER A 247 -1.49 -3.38 8.28
CA SER A 247 -0.21 -4.04 8.55
C SER A 247 -0.06 -4.44 10.01
N GLY A 248 -0.19 -3.49 10.95
CA GLY A 248 0.14 -3.72 12.37
C GLY A 248 -0.67 -4.82 13.04
N GLY A 249 -1.85 -5.16 12.52
CA GLY A 249 -2.73 -6.18 13.09
C GLY A 249 -2.12 -7.58 13.14
N PHE A 250 -1.22 -7.93 12.21
CA PHE A 250 -0.47 -9.20 12.27
C PHE A 250 0.99 -9.01 12.74
N ILE A 251 1.31 -7.90 13.41
CA ILE A 251 2.66 -7.63 13.93
C ILE A 251 2.58 -7.40 15.43
N ALA A 252 1.75 -6.44 15.85
CA ALA A 252 1.67 -6.00 17.23
C ALA A 252 1.30 -7.12 18.20
N PRO A 253 0.33 -8.02 17.89
CA PRO A 253 0.03 -9.14 18.77
C PRO A 253 1.23 -10.03 19.09
N PHE A 254 2.24 -10.11 18.21
CA PHE A 254 3.34 -11.06 18.34
C PHE A 254 4.63 -10.43 18.88
N LEU A 255 4.92 -9.17 18.51
CA LEU A 255 6.13 -8.44 18.95
C LEU A 255 5.91 -7.55 20.17
N TRP A 256 4.71 -6.96 20.30
CA TRP A 256 4.39 -6.03 21.39
C TRP A 256 3.02 -6.37 21.99
N PRO A 257 2.85 -7.58 22.57
CA PRO A 257 1.55 -8.04 23.09
C PRO A 257 0.98 -7.11 24.20
N ASP A 258 1.86 -6.45 24.96
CA ASP A 258 1.49 -5.52 26.02
C ASP A 258 0.98 -4.15 25.50
N LEU A 259 1.20 -3.84 24.21
CA LEU A 259 0.67 -2.62 23.60
C LEU A 259 -0.85 -2.71 23.53
N GLU A 260 -1.56 -1.82 24.23
CA GLU A 260 -3.01 -1.71 24.15
C GLU A 260 -3.42 -0.86 22.94
N TRP A 261 -3.93 -1.52 21.91
CA TRP A 261 -4.40 -0.87 20.68
C TRP A 261 -5.73 -1.45 20.15
N ASP A 262 -6.12 -2.62 20.64
CA ASP A 262 -7.20 -3.45 20.09
C ASP A 262 -8.49 -3.34 20.94
N PHE A 263 -9.32 -4.39 20.95
CA PHE A 263 -10.59 -4.38 21.68
C PHE A 263 -10.44 -4.33 23.21
N ARG A 264 -9.22 -4.43 23.77
CA ARG A 264 -8.96 -4.02 25.17
C ARG A 264 -9.38 -2.57 25.43
N LEU A 265 -9.29 -1.70 24.42
CA LEU A 265 -9.72 -0.31 24.50
C LEU A 265 -11.25 -0.21 24.24
N PRO A 266 -12.04 0.36 25.17
CA PRO A 266 -13.51 0.29 25.12
C PRO A 266 -14.14 1.04 23.95
N LEU A 267 -13.49 2.09 23.43
CA LEU A 267 -13.98 2.86 22.29
C LEU A 267 -13.62 2.23 20.95
N VAL A 268 -12.72 1.24 20.89
CA VAL A 268 -12.45 0.48 19.66
C VAL A 268 -13.64 -0.44 19.37
N LYS A 269 -14.39 -0.12 18.30
CA LYS A 269 -15.62 -0.83 17.91
C LYS A 269 -15.45 -1.74 16.68
N SER A 270 -14.44 -1.47 15.86
CA SER A 270 -14.05 -2.38 14.78
C SER A 270 -12.59 -2.20 14.40
N ILE A 271 -12.00 -3.25 13.85
CA ILE A 271 -10.59 -3.33 13.44
C ILE A 271 -10.53 -4.00 12.07
N ASN A 272 -9.79 -3.42 11.13
CA ASN A 272 -9.45 -4.11 9.89
C ASN A 272 -8.00 -4.62 9.89
N VAL A 273 -7.73 -5.70 9.16
CA VAL A 273 -6.36 -6.16 8.90
C VAL A 273 -6.24 -6.76 7.49
N SER A 274 -5.10 -6.56 6.81
CA SER A 274 -4.83 -7.21 5.53
C SER A 274 -4.08 -8.52 5.75
N GLY A 275 -4.77 -9.64 5.56
CA GLY A 275 -4.13 -10.97 5.59
C GLY A 275 -2.98 -11.06 4.58
N HIS A 276 -3.15 -10.41 3.43
CA HIS A 276 -2.12 -10.40 2.40
C HIS A 276 -0.91 -9.48 2.65
N LYS A 277 -0.81 -8.84 3.82
CA LYS A 277 0.38 -8.07 4.23
C LYS A 277 1.23 -8.90 5.20
N TYR A 278 1.12 -8.62 6.50
CA TYR A 278 1.83 -9.39 7.53
C TYR A 278 1.02 -10.60 8.03
N GLY A 279 -0.19 -10.84 7.49
CA GLY A 279 -0.90 -12.11 7.67
C GLY A 279 -0.35 -13.25 6.80
N LEU A 280 0.71 -12.99 6.03
CA LEU A 280 1.55 -13.96 5.32
C LEU A 280 0.81 -14.72 4.21
N VAL A 281 -0.13 -14.08 3.50
CA VAL A 281 -0.86 -14.67 2.35
C VAL A 281 -0.60 -13.85 1.09
N TYR A 282 -0.61 -14.46 -0.10
CA TYR A 282 -0.61 -13.68 -1.34
C TYR A 282 -1.81 -12.72 -1.44
N ALA A 283 -1.70 -11.72 -2.33
CA ALA A 283 -2.72 -10.72 -2.59
C ALA A 283 -4.13 -11.33 -2.76
N GLY A 284 -5.13 -10.74 -2.10
CA GLY A 284 -6.55 -11.12 -2.26
C GLY A 284 -7.31 -11.47 -0.99
N VAL A 285 -6.73 -11.30 0.21
CA VAL A 285 -7.47 -11.45 1.48
C VAL A 285 -7.25 -10.32 2.50
N GLY A 286 -8.32 -9.88 3.12
CA GLY A 286 -8.35 -8.99 4.28
C GLY A 286 -9.48 -9.37 5.22
N TRP A 287 -9.56 -8.70 6.37
CA TRP A 287 -10.49 -9.02 7.45
C TRP A 287 -11.00 -7.74 8.10
N VAL A 288 -12.26 -7.73 8.50
CA VAL A 288 -12.82 -6.76 9.45
C VAL A 288 -13.52 -7.50 10.56
N ILE A 289 -13.24 -7.10 11.79
CA ILE A 289 -13.86 -7.61 13.00
C ILE A 289 -14.58 -6.46 13.69
N TRP A 290 -15.80 -6.69 14.16
CA TRP A 290 -16.55 -5.80 15.04
C TRP A 290 -16.46 -6.31 16.47
N ARG A 291 -16.41 -5.37 17.42
CA ARG A 291 -16.31 -5.67 18.85
C ARG A 291 -17.49 -6.52 19.34
N SER A 292 -18.68 -6.20 18.86
CA SER A 292 -19.93 -6.85 19.25
C SER A 292 -20.96 -6.80 18.12
N LYS A 293 -22.05 -7.57 18.25
CA LYS A 293 -23.17 -7.54 17.29
C LYS A 293 -23.80 -6.14 17.18
N GLU A 294 -23.80 -5.36 18.26
CA GLU A 294 -24.37 -4.00 18.28
C GLU A 294 -23.58 -3.00 17.43
N ASP A 295 -22.33 -3.32 17.10
CA ASP A 295 -21.47 -2.47 16.27
C ASP A 295 -21.64 -2.73 14.77
N LEU A 296 -22.44 -3.72 14.39
CA LEU A 296 -22.82 -4.02 13.02
C LEU A 296 -24.36 -3.92 12.86
N PRO A 297 -24.88 -2.79 12.33
CA PRO A 297 -26.32 -2.62 12.12
C PRO A 297 -26.92 -3.72 11.22
N GLU A 298 -27.95 -4.40 11.71
CA GLU A 298 -28.58 -5.56 11.07
C GLU A 298 -29.13 -5.24 9.68
N GLU A 299 -29.58 -4.00 9.44
CA GLU A 299 -30.08 -3.57 8.13
C GLU A 299 -29.00 -3.44 7.04
N LEU A 300 -27.73 -3.63 7.40
CA LEU A 300 -26.64 -3.75 6.43
C LEU A 300 -26.36 -5.21 6.03
N ILE A 301 -26.90 -6.18 6.77
CA ILE A 301 -26.73 -7.61 6.51
C ILE A 301 -27.78 -8.05 5.49
N PHE A 302 -27.31 -8.65 4.40
CA PHE A 302 -28.17 -9.25 3.38
C PHE A 302 -28.29 -10.75 3.63
N HIS A 303 -29.50 -11.25 3.47
CA HIS A 303 -29.85 -12.65 3.61
C HIS A 303 -30.19 -13.22 2.22
N ILE A 304 -29.32 -14.09 1.72
CA ILE A 304 -29.41 -14.68 0.37
C ILE A 304 -29.79 -16.14 0.51
N ASN A 305 -30.78 -16.61 -0.26
CA ASN A 305 -31.28 -17.99 -0.18
C ASN A 305 -31.35 -18.74 -1.52
N TYR A 306 -31.06 -18.09 -2.65
CA TYR A 306 -31.24 -18.69 -3.98
C TYR A 306 -30.16 -19.72 -4.35
N LEU A 307 -29.10 -19.84 -3.53
CA LEU A 307 -28.03 -20.83 -3.67
C LEU A 307 -28.26 -22.07 -2.79
N GLY A 308 -29.38 -22.15 -2.05
CA GLY A 308 -29.78 -23.35 -1.31
C GLY A 308 -30.30 -23.06 0.10
N THR A 309 -29.54 -22.29 0.88
CA THR A 309 -29.85 -21.97 2.29
C THR A 309 -29.67 -20.47 2.57
N ASP A 310 -30.25 -19.97 3.67
CA ASP A 310 -30.12 -18.58 4.10
C ASP A 310 -28.69 -18.26 4.54
N GLN A 311 -28.09 -17.23 3.94
CA GLN A 311 -26.69 -16.86 4.13
C GLN A 311 -26.58 -15.37 4.51
N PRO A 312 -26.15 -15.03 5.74
CA PRO A 312 -25.90 -13.66 6.14
C PRO A 312 -24.61 -13.15 5.49
N THR A 313 -24.71 -12.09 4.69
CA THR A 313 -23.59 -11.52 3.95
C THR A 313 -23.51 -10.01 4.17
N PHE A 314 -22.29 -9.52 4.40
CA PHE A 314 -21.99 -8.09 4.44
C PHE A 314 -20.66 -7.83 3.74
N THR A 315 -20.70 -7.83 2.41
CA THR A 315 -19.53 -7.64 1.53
C THR A 315 -19.90 -6.71 0.38
N LEU A 316 -18.91 -6.03 -0.21
CA LEU A 316 -19.11 -5.25 -1.43
C LEU A 316 -18.93 -6.11 -2.69
N ASN A 317 -18.11 -7.16 -2.57
CA ASN A 317 -17.96 -8.17 -3.60
C ASN A 317 -19.02 -9.27 -3.48
N PHE A 318 -19.25 -9.97 -4.59
CA PHE A 318 -20.07 -11.18 -4.65
C PHE A 318 -19.17 -12.40 -4.96
N SER A 319 -19.15 -12.90 -6.20
CA SER A 319 -18.26 -13.99 -6.61
C SER A 319 -16.78 -13.58 -6.51
N LYS A 320 -15.98 -14.43 -5.86
CA LYS A 320 -14.52 -14.28 -5.73
C LYS A 320 -13.87 -15.63 -5.43
N GLY A 321 -12.57 -15.75 -5.71
CA GLY A 321 -11.81 -16.96 -5.34
C GLY A 321 -11.75 -17.13 -3.82
N SER A 322 -11.82 -18.38 -3.34
CA SER A 322 -11.69 -18.72 -1.92
C SER A 322 -10.28 -19.17 -1.51
N SER A 323 -9.36 -19.28 -2.46
CA SER A 323 -8.00 -19.78 -2.25
C SER A 323 -7.25 -19.05 -1.14
N GLN A 324 -7.37 -17.72 -1.07
CA GLN A 324 -6.66 -16.91 -0.08
C GLN A 324 -7.25 -17.07 1.33
N ILE A 325 -8.53 -17.41 1.48
CA ILE A 325 -9.14 -17.72 2.78
C ILE A 325 -8.60 -19.05 3.30
N ILE A 326 -8.55 -20.06 2.42
CA ILE A 326 -7.97 -21.37 2.74
C ILE A 326 -6.49 -21.22 3.10
N ALA A 327 -5.74 -20.43 2.32
CA ALA A 327 -4.34 -20.12 2.59
C ALA A 327 -4.14 -19.36 3.91
N GLN A 328 -5.02 -18.41 4.25
CA GLN A 328 -4.95 -17.74 5.56
C GLN A 328 -5.13 -18.74 6.69
N TYR A 329 -6.11 -19.64 6.59
CA TYR A 329 -6.32 -20.67 7.61
C TYR A 329 -5.10 -21.59 7.74
N TYR A 330 -4.50 -21.99 6.62
CA TYR A 330 -3.24 -22.73 6.60
C TYR A 330 -2.16 -22.00 7.40
N GLN A 331 -1.88 -20.73 7.11
CA GLN A 331 -0.87 -19.96 7.83
C GLN A 331 -1.17 -19.89 9.33
N LEU A 332 -2.42 -19.63 9.71
CA LEU A 332 -2.84 -19.55 11.12
C LEU A 332 -2.56 -20.85 11.88
N ILE A 333 -2.91 -22.01 11.32
CA ILE A 333 -2.74 -23.30 12.03
C ILE A 333 -1.34 -23.90 11.90
N ARG A 334 -0.63 -23.64 10.79
CA ARG A 334 0.71 -24.18 10.53
C ARG A 334 1.78 -23.44 11.31
N LEU A 335 1.63 -22.13 11.48
CA LEU A 335 2.57 -21.30 12.22
C LEU A 335 2.16 -21.20 13.69
N GLY A 336 0.86 -21.03 13.96
CA GLY A 336 0.39 -20.65 15.30
C GLY A 336 1.08 -19.37 15.79
N TYR A 337 0.90 -19.06 17.07
CA TYR A 337 1.49 -17.85 17.64
C TYR A 337 3.03 -17.86 17.55
N GLU A 338 3.66 -19.02 17.83
CA GLU A 338 5.12 -19.19 17.78
C GLU A 338 5.70 -18.86 16.39
N GLY A 339 5.15 -19.45 15.34
CA GLY A 339 5.65 -19.25 13.98
C GLY A 339 5.48 -17.81 13.51
N TYR A 340 4.34 -17.17 13.80
CA TYR A 340 4.15 -15.75 13.50
C TYR A 340 5.16 -14.89 14.26
N ARG A 341 5.38 -15.13 15.57
CA ARG A 341 6.41 -14.40 16.34
C ARG A 341 7.79 -14.53 15.69
N ASN A 342 8.22 -15.73 15.37
CA ASN A 342 9.53 -15.97 14.74
C ASN A 342 9.67 -15.22 13.40
N VAL A 343 8.63 -15.21 12.57
CA VAL A 343 8.63 -14.47 11.29
C VAL A 343 8.73 -12.96 11.53
N MET A 344 7.94 -12.42 12.47
CA MET A 344 7.95 -10.99 12.76
C MET A 344 9.27 -10.54 13.40
N GLU A 345 9.88 -11.35 14.27
CA GLU A 345 11.19 -11.11 14.86
C GLU A 345 12.27 -11.04 13.78
N ASN A 346 12.30 -12.01 12.85
CA ASN A 346 13.22 -11.99 11.72
C ASN A 346 13.07 -10.73 10.84
N CYS A 347 11.82 -10.32 10.56
CA CYS A 347 11.56 -9.10 9.80
C CYS A 347 12.07 -7.87 10.54
N HIS A 348 11.79 -7.78 11.85
CA HIS A 348 12.23 -6.68 12.70
C HIS A 348 13.75 -6.59 12.79
N GLU A 349 14.45 -7.70 13.02
CA GLU A 349 15.91 -7.75 13.05
C GLU A 349 16.55 -7.30 11.74
N ASN A 350 15.99 -7.71 10.60
CA ASN A 350 16.48 -7.29 9.28
C ASN A 350 16.22 -5.80 9.02
N ALA A 351 15.11 -5.25 9.53
CA ALA A 351 14.87 -3.80 9.51
C ALA A 351 15.89 -3.04 10.35
N MET A 352 16.21 -3.53 11.56
CA MET A 352 17.24 -2.91 12.42
C MET A 352 18.62 -2.97 11.79
N MET A 353 19.00 -4.10 11.19
CA MET A 353 20.28 -4.21 10.48
C MET A 353 20.38 -3.21 9.32
N LEU A 354 19.32 -3.10 8.50
CA LEU A 354 19.27 -2.12 7.41
C LEU A 354 19.39 -0.68 7.95
N LYS A 355 18.66 -0.35 9.03
CA LYS A 355 18.72 0.95 9.69
C LYS A 355 20.17 1.29 10.09
N GLU A 356 20.85 0.39 10.81
CA GLU A 356 22.24 0.60 11.22
C GLU A 356 23.18 0.75 10.01
N GLY A 357 22.96 -0.02 8.95
CA GLY A 357 23.73 0.07 7.72
C GLY A 357 23.61 1.45 7.06
N LEU A 358 22.39 2.00 7.03
CA LEU A 358 22.11 3.34 6.51
C LEU A 358 22.70 4.44 7.40
N GLU A 359 22.58 4.33 8.72
CA GLU A 359 23.15 5.29 9.68
C GLU A 359 24.68 5.36 9.56
N LYS A 360 25.36 4.22 9.37
CA LYS A 360 26.81 4.14 9.19
C LYS A 360 27.32 4.89 7.96
N THR A 361 26.46 5.18 6.97
CA THR A 361 26.84 5.99 5.80
C THR A 361 27.02 7.47 6.14
N GLY A 362 26.39 7.96 7.22
CA GLY A 362 26.32 9.38 7.56
C GLY A 362 25.54 10.24 6.55
N ARG A 363 24.87 9.63 5.55
CA ARG A 363 24.15 10.35 4.47
C ARG A 363 22.66 10.52 4.76
N PHE A 364 22.09 9.77 5.70
CA PHE A 364 20.65 9.69 5.90
C PHE A 364 20.21 10.01 7.33
N LYS A 365 19.05 10.68 7.45
CA LYS A 365 18.25 10.78 8.68
C LYS A 365 17.17 9.70 8.63
N ILE A 366 17.12 8.85 9.65
CA ILE A 366 16.04 7.86 9.80
C ILE A 366 14.78 8.55 10.30
N VAL A 367 13.67 8.33 9.60
CA VAL A 367 12.35 8.93 9.83
C VAL A 367 11.39 7.95 10.51
N SER A 368 11.54 6.65 10.23
CA SER A 368 10.80 5.58 10.92
C SER A 368 11.25 5.41 12.37
N LYS A 369 10.36 4.86 13.22
CA LYS A 369 10.65 4.51 14.61
C LYS A 369 11.14 3.07 14.72
N ASP A 370 11.71 2.72 15.87
CA ASP A 370 12.17 1.35 16.16
C ASP A 370 11.00 0.41 16.43
N ILE A 371 9.94 0.93 17.06
CA ILE A 371 8.68 0.22 17.29
C ILE A 371 7.70 0.59 16.18
N GLY A 372 7.15 -0.41 15.50
CA GLY A 372 6.22 -0.23 14.40
C GLY A 372 6.34 -1.33 13.35
N VAL A 373 5.84 -1.09 12.15
CA VAL A 373 5.98 -2.03 11.04
C VAL A 373 7.47 -2.24 10.71
N PRO A 374 7.95 -3.48 10.44
CA PRO A 374 9.31 -3.75 9.97
C PRO A 374 9.61 -3.07 8.62
N LEU A 375 10.03 -1.81 8.68
CA LEU A 375 10.41 -1.00 7.55
C LEU A 375 11.39 0.08 7.98
N VAL A 376 12.13 0.63 7.02
CA VAL A 376 13.02 1.77 7.24
C VAL A 376 12.63 2.89 6.29
N ALA A 377 12.17 4.02 6.84
CA ALA A 377 11.93 5.26 6.11
C ALA A 377 13.05 6.26 6.43
N PHE A 378 13.64 6.88 5.40
CA PHE A 378 14.83 7.71 5.58
C PHE A 378 14.95 8.80 4.50
N SER A 379 15.59 9.91 4.85
CA SER A 379 15.81 11.08 3.98
C SER A 379 17.28 11.47 3.93
N LEU A 380 17.72 12.13 2.87
CA LEU A 380 19.07 12.71 2.80
C LEU A 380 19.25 13.85 3.82
N VAL A 381 20.41 13.88 4.49
CA VAL A 381 20.76 14.96 5.43
C VAL A 381 21.23 16.23 4.71
N ASP A 382 22.02 16.07 3.64
CA ASP A 382 22.64 17.18 2.92
C ASP A 382 21.90 17.51 1.63
N LYS A 383 21.01 18.50 1.71
CA LYS A 383 20.28 19.02 0.55
C LYS A 383 21.16 19.83 -0.42
N SER A 384 22.42 20.11 -0.07
CA SER A 384 23.39 20.79 -0.93
C SER A 384 24.22 19.84 -1.80
N TRP A 385 24.10 18.52 -1.58
CA TRP A 385 24.80 17.48 -2.35
C TRP A 385 24.45 17.48 -3.84
N GLY A 386 23.30 18.06 -4.22
CA GLY A 386 22.91 18.22 -5.62
C GLY A 386 22.30 16.97 -6.27
N HIS A 387 22.04 15.95 -5.46
CA HIS A 387 21.24 14.77 -5.78
C HIS A 387 20.09 14.63 -4.79
N ASP A 388 19.02 13.95 -5.21
CA ASP A 388 17.85 13.69 -4.38
C ASP A 388 17.55 12.19 -4.20
N GLU A 389 16.58 11.88 -3.35
CA GLU A 389 16.11 10.53 -3.09
C GLU A 389 15.58 9.81 -4.35
N PHE A 390 15.05 10.55 -5.33
CA PHE A 390 14.54 9.97 -6.57
C PHE A 390 15.69 9.46 -7.44
N GLU A 391 16.82 10.17 -7.50
CA GLU A 391 18.02 9.71 -8.20
C GLU A 391 18.60 8.42 -7.59
N ILE A 392 18.58 8.32 -6.25
CA ILE A 392 19.00 7.09 -5.55
C ILE A 392 18.06 5.94 -5.91
N ALA A 393 16.74 6.14 -5.84
CA ALA A 393 15.74 5.14 -6.20
C ALA A 393 15.87 4.67 -7.66
N GLU A 394 16.10 5.59 -8.60
CA GLU A 394 16.31 5.30 -10.02
C GLU A 394 17.59 4.48 -10.23
N THR A 395 18.69 4.85 -9.58
CA THR A 395 19.98 4.15 -9.75
C THR A 395 19.94 2.74 -9.17
N LEU A 396 19.24 2.54 -8.05
CA LEU A 396 19.02 1.21 -7.44
C LEU A 396 18.27 0.24 -8.38
N ARG A 397 17.44 0.72 -9.31
CA ARG A 397 16.76 -0.14 -10.29
C ARG A 397 17.72 -0.93 -11.17
N ARG A 398 18.95 -0.43 -11.40
CA ARG A 398 19.98 -1.13 -12.20
C ARG A 398 20.43 -2.45 -11.56
N PHE A 399 20.25 -2.58 -10.26
CA PHE A 399 20.51 -3.80 -9.49
C PHE A 399 19.25 -4.67 -9.31
N GLY A 400 18.11 -4.24 -9.86
CA GLY A 400 16.81 -4.90 -9.69
C GLY A 400 16.02 -4.44 -8.46
N TRP A 401 16.59 -3.59 -7.59
CA TRP A 401 15.93 -3.13 -6.37
C TRP A 401 14.81 -2.13 -6.66
N ILE A 402 13.61 -2.40 -6.14
CA ILE A 402 12.48 -1.47 -6.22
C ILE A 402 12.29 -0.76 -4.89
N VAL A 403 13.08 0.29 -4.67
CA VAL A 403 12.90 1.21 -3.53
C VAL A 403 12.12 2.44 -4.03
N PRO A 404 10.99 2.81 -3.39
CA PRO A 404 10.24 4.02 -3.70
C PRO A 404 10.85 5.24 -3.02
N ALA A 405 10.80 6.38 -3.72
CA ALA A 405 10.97 7.71 -3.14
C ALA A 405 9.66 8.50 -3.29
N TYR A 406 9.26 9.27 -2.28
CA TYR A 406 8.06 10.09 -2.31
C TYR A 406 8.13 11.26 -1.32
N THR A 407 7.31 12.28 -1.55
CA THR A 407 7.13 13.41 -0.63
C THR A 407 6.06 13.11 0.42
N MET A 408 6.23 13.61 1.64
CA MET A 408 5.19 13.52 2.68
C MET A 408 3.92 14.32 2.30
N PRO A 409 2.78 14.05 2.97
CA PRO A 409 1.52 14.81 2.80
C PRO A 409 1.61 16.32 3.06
N ALA A 410 0.46 17.00 2.97
CA ALA A 410 0.34 18.44 3.21
C ALA A 410 1.03 18.89 4.51
N ASP A 411 1.60 20.09 4.47
CA ASP A 411 2.41 20.71 5.53
C ASP A 411 3.77 20.01 5.83
N ALA A 412 4.04 18.85 5.26
CA ALA A 412 5.36 18.18 5.24
C ALA A 412 5.92 17.90 3.83
N LYS A 413 5.29 18.41 2.75
CA LYS A 413 5.66 18.14 1.34
C LYS A 413 7.12 18.44 0.95
N HIS A 414 7.83 19.22 1.76
CA HIS A 414 9.25 19.55 1.56
C HIS A 414 10.20 18.46 2.09
N ILE A 415 9.65 17.42 2.72
CA ILE A 415 10.33 16.21 3.16
C ILE A 415 10.10 15.12 2.11
N THR A 416 11.19 14.65 1.51
CA THR A 416 11.22 13.49 0.62
C THR A 416 11.83 12.32 1.38
N VAL A 417 11.25 11.14 1.27
CA VAL A 417 11.77 9.91 1.90
C VAL A 417 11.94 8.80 0.88
N LEU A 418 12.93 7.95 1.13
CA LEU A 418 12.96 6.57 0.66
C LEU A 418 12.32 5.67 1.71
N ARG A 419 11.66 4.58 1.28
CA ARG A 419 11.10 3.58 2.20
C ARG A 419 11.45 2.17 1.77
N VAL A 420 11.97 1.36 2.68
CA VAL A 420 12.22 -0.06 2.45
C VAL A 420 11.34 -0.87 3.39
N VAL A 421 10.39 -1.63 2.83
CA VAL A 421 9.54 -2.54 3.60
C VAL A 421 10.22 -3.91 3.70
N ILE A 422 10.32 -4.44 4.92
CA ILE A 422 10.88 -5.76 5.20
C ILE A 422 9.73 -6.76 5.38
N ARG A 423 9.69 -7.74 4.50
CA ARG A 423 8.71 -8.85 4.51
C ARG A 423 9.39 -10.15 4.88
N GLU A 424 8.58 -11.18 5.13
CA GLU A 424 9.01 -12.54 5.52
C GLU A 424 10.13 -13.09 4.62
N ASP A 425 10.07 -12.80 3.33
CA ASP A 425 10.94 -13.37 2.31
C ASP A 425 12.20 -12.53 2.01
N PHE A 426 12.47 -11.51 2.84
CA PHE A 426 13.64 -10.65 2.76
C PHE A 426 14.67 -11.02 3.85
N SER A 427 15.56 -11.95 3.50
CA SER A 427 16.57 -12.49 4.42
C SER A 427 17.68 -11.50 4.75
N ARG A 428 18.46 -11.81 5.81
CA ARG A 428 19.66 -11.05 6.20
C ARG A 428 20.61 -10.82 5.03
N THR A 429 20.82 -11.84 4.20
CA THR A 429 21.69 -11.76 3.02
C THR A 429 21.22 -10.68 2.03
N LEU A 430 19.91 -10.58 1.77
CA LEU A 430 19.38 -9.54 0.88
C LEU A 430 19.50 -8.15 1.51
N ALA A 431 19.29 -8.05 2.83
CA ALA A 431 19.48 -6.80 3.57
C ALA A 431 20.93 -6.29 3.47
N GLU A 432 21.93 -7.16 3.66
CA GLU A 432 23.35 -6.78 3.57
C GLU A 432 23.72 -6.35 2.16
N ARG A 433 23.21 -7.07 1.14
CA ARG A 433 23.41 -6.71 -0.26
C ARG A 433 22.78 -5.38 -0.61
N LEU A 434 21.60 -5.08 -0.07
CA LEU A 434 20.94 -3.79 -0.28
C LEU A 434 21.80 -2.64 0.29
N VAL A 435 22.31 -2.76 1.52
CA VAL A 435 23.21 -1.75 2.11
C VAL A 435 24.46 -1.55 1.25
N HIS A 436 25.06 -2.64 0.77
CA HIS A 436 26.22 -2.60 -0.12
C HIS A 436 25.92 -1.87 -1.44
N ASP A 437 24.80 -2.18 -2.09
CA ASP A 437 24.42 -1.55 -3.35
C ASP A 437 24.00 -0.08 -3.16
N ILE A 438 23.36 0.27 -2.03
CA ILE A 438 23.12 1.68 -1.65
C ILE A 438 24.45 2.42 -1.51
N THR A 439 25.45 1.82 -0.86
CA THR A 439 26.78 2.43 -0.69
C THR A 439 27.46 2.67 -2.04
N LYS A 440 27.36 1.72 -2.98
CA LYS A 440 27.86 1.92 -4.36
C LYS A 440 27.15 3.07 -5.06
N VAL A 441 25.82 3.12 -4.98
CA VAL A 441 25.01 4.19 -5.59
C VAL A 441 25.45 5.56 -5.05
N LEU A 442 25.66 5.67 -3.73
CA LEU A 442 26.15 6.91 -3.12
C LEU A 442 27.53 7.31 -3.70
N HIS A 443 28.48 6.38 -3.79
CA HIS A 443 29.80 6.65 -4.37
C HIS A 443 29.74 7.01 -5.87
N GLU A 444 28.85 6.39 -6.64
CA GLU A 444 28.63 6.73 -8.04
C GLU A 444 28.11 8.15 -8.17
N LEU A 445 27.09 8.52 -7.37
CA LEU A 445 26.51 9.86 -7.36
C LEU A 445 27.54 10.92 -6.92
N ASP A 446 28.39 10.63 -5.93
CA ASP A 446 29.49 11.53 -5.53
C ASP A 446 30.45 11.89 -6.68
N SER A 447 30.55 11.02 -7.71
CA SER A 447 31.41 11.24 -8.87
C SER A 447 30.72 11.96 -10.04
N LEU A 448 29.41 12.18 -9.95
CA LEU A 448 28.60 12.82 -10.99
C LEU A 448 28.39 14.31 -10.66
N PRO A 449 28.31 15.18 -11.68
CA PRO A 449 27.94 16.56 -11.45
C PRO A 449 26.49 16.63 -10.95
N ALA A 450 26.25 17.47 -9.94
CA ALA A 450 24.92 17.80 -9.45
C ALA A 450 23.97 18.12 -10.61
N LYS A 451 22.75 17.58 -10.59
CA LYS A 451 21.73 18.01 -11.55
C LYS A 451 21.42 19.48 -11.27
N LEU A 452 21.52 20.33 -12.30
CA LEU A 452 21.00 21.70 -12.23
C LEU A 452 19.50 21.63 -11.91
N SER A 453 19.14 21.90 -10.65
CA SER A 453 17.75 22.00 -10.22
C SER A 453 17.05 23.07 -11.06
N ALA A 454 16.20 22.64 -12.00
CA ALA A 454 15.31 23.52 -12.73
C ALA A 454 14.21 24.01 -11.79
N LYS A 455 14.52 24.97 -10.92
CA LYS A 455 13.50 25.83 -10.30
C LYS A 455 12.95 26.79 -11.35
N ILE A 456 12.18 26.26 -12.31
CA ILE A 456 11.28 27.09 -13.11
C ILE A 456 10.05 27.33 -12.24
N SER A 457 10.06 28.48 -11.57
CA SER A 457 8.88 29.10 -10.98
C SER A 457 7.81 29.24 -12.07
N VAL A 458 6.84 28.33 -12.07
CA VAL A 458 5.57 28.54 -12.78
C VAL A 458 4.74 29.45 -11.89
N LYS A 459 4.88 30.77 -12.10
CA LYS A 459 3.84 31.71 -11.66
C LYS A 459 2.59 31.41 -12.49
N SER A 460 1.55 30.96 -11.79
CA SER A 460 0.18 30.92 -12.25
C SER A 460 -0.25 32.30 -12.74
N GLU A 461 -0.59 32.42 -14.04
CA GLU A 461 -1.35 33.55 -14.55
C GLU A 461 -2.83 33.30 -14.23
N GLU A 462 -3.33 33.94 -13.19
CA GLU A 462 -4.76 34.19 -13.00
C GLU A 462 -5.14 35.55 -13.61
N ASN A 463 -6.31 35.55 -14.24
CA ASN A 463 -6.97 36.65 -14.93
C ASN A 463 -6.97 38.00 -14.18
N GLY A 464 -6.69 39.08 -14.92
CA GLY A 464 -6.99 40.46 -14.50
C GLY A 464 -6.85 41.46 -15.65
N LYS A 465 -7.99 42.01 -16.08
CA LYS A 465 -8.19 42.99 -17.17
C LYS A 465 -7.91 44.43 -16.69
N ILE A 466 -7.51 45.31 -17.65
CA ILE A 466 -7.64 46.82 -17.68
C ILE A 466 -6.50 47.57 -16.95
N ASN A 467 -5.77 48.59 -17.47
CA ASN A 467 -6.03 49.66 -18.45
C ASN A 467 -4.71 50.24 -19.05
N ASP A 468 -4.83 50.90 -20.20
CA ASP A 468 -3.81 51.77 -20.83
C ASP A 468 -3.46 53.01 -19.97
N THR A 469 -2.16 53.33 -19.84
CA THR A 469 -1.52 54.61 -20.27
C THR A 469 -0.15 54.85 -19.59
N GLU A 470 0.69 55.54 -20.36
CA GLU A 470 1.93 56.28 -20.02
C GLU A 470 3.30 55.58 -20.06
N ALA A 471 4.19 56.30 -20.76
CA ALA A 471 5.51 55.94 -21.18
C ALA A 471 6.56 56.27 -20.11
N GLY A 472 7.57 55.41 -19.98
CA GLY A 472 8.76 55.67 -19.16
C GLY A 472 9.89 54.69 -19.47
N LYS A 473 10.96 55.21 -20.06
CA LYS A 473 12.16 54.49 -20.53
C LYS A 473 12.90 53.76 -19.40
N ASN A 474 13.19 52.47 -19.59
CA ASN A 474 14.49 51.80 -19.40
C ASN A 474 14.28 50.28 -19.34
N GLY A 475 14.31 49.61 -20.50
CA GLY A 475 14.21 48.15 -20.60
C GLY A 475 15.44 47.57 -21.27
N THR A 476 16.29 46.89 -20.50
CA THR A 476 17.25 45.93 -21.05
C THR A 476 16.44 44.70 -21.49
N THR A 477 16.14 44.60 -22.78
CA THR A 477 15.46 43.44 -23.37
C THR A 477 16.33 42.19 -23.21
N VAL A 478 15.96 41.30 -22.30
CA VAL A 478 16.49 39.93 -22.26
C VAL A 478 15.79 39.14 -23.36
N VAL A 479 16.46 39.02 -24.50
CA VAL A 479 16.00 38.19 -25.62
C VAL A 479 16.07 36.72 -25.20
N LYS A 480 14.92 36.03 -25.16
CA LYS A 480 14.87 34.58 -24.96
C LYS A 480 15.58 33.91 -26.13
N LYS A 481 16.73 33.28 -25.86
CA LYS A 481 17.48 32.48 -26.84
C LYS A 481 16.61 31.33 -27.34
N THR A 482 16.65 31.10 -28.64
CA THR A 482 15.96 29.98 -29.28
C THR A 482 16.59 28.64 -28.84
N ALA A 483 15.83 27.55 -28.91
CA ALA A 483 16.33 26.21 -28.55
C ALA A 483 17.62 25.84 -29.30
N THR A 484 17.76 26.31 -30.55
CA THR A 484 18.93 26.09 -31.40
C THR A 484 20.16 26.88 -30.91
N GLU A 485 19.98 28.09 -30.39
CA GLU A 485 21.07 28.88 -29.81
C GLU A 485 21.56 28.28 -28.50
N THR A 486 20.64 27.83 -27.65
CA THR A 486 20.96 27.11 -26.40
C THR A 486 21.72 25.82 -26.70
N GLN A 487 21.28 25.05 -27.70
CA GLN A 487 21.96 23.81 -28.11
C GLN A 487 23.36 24.09 -28.69
N ARG A 488 23.56 25.17 -29.44
CA ARG A 488 24.88 25.58 -29.94
C ARG A 488 25.84 25.98 -28.81
N GLU A 489 25.36 26.69 -27.79
CA GLU A 489 26.19 27.06 -26.64
C GLU A 489 26.60 25.83 -25.83
N ILE A 490 25.66 24.91 -25.56
CA ILE A 490 25.94 23.64 -24.87
C ILE A 490 26.98 22.83 -25.67
N THR A 491 26.80 22.72 -26.99
CA THR A 491 27.73 21.98 -27.86
C THR A 491 29.12 22.62 -27.87
N THR A 492 29.19 23.95 -27.89
CA THR A 492 30.45 24.69 -27.88
C THR A 492 31.18 24.54 -26.55
N TYR A 493 30.44 24.61 -25.43
CA TYR A 493 30.98 24.36 -24.10
C TYR A 493 31.59 22.95 -23.99
N TRP A 494 30.85 21.91 -24.40
CA TRP A 494 31.34 20.53 -24.36
C TRP A 494 32.54 20.31 -25.28
N ARG A 495 32.55 20.92 -26.47
CA ARG A 495 33.70 20.86 -27.39
C ARG A 495 34.94 21.48 -26.74
N ASN A 496 34.80 22.64 -26.08
CA ASN A 496 35.92 23.30 -25.40
C ASN A 496 36.40 22.50 -24.18
N PHE A 497 35.50 21.92 -23.40
CA PHE A 497 35.82 21.07 -22.26
C PHE A 497 36.63 19.83 -22.68
N VAL A 498 36.21 19.15 -23.76
CA VAL A 498 36.92 17.97 -24.29
C VAL A 498 38.30 18.35 -24.83
N MET A 499 38.43 19.50 -25.50
CA MET A 499 39.71 20.00 -26.00
C MET A 499 40.69 20.35 -24.86
N ALA A 500 40.19 20.98 -23.79
CA ALA A 500 40.98 21.26 -22.59
C ALA A 500 41.48 19.96 -21.92
N LYS A 501 40.63 18.91 -21.87
CA LYS A 501 41.01 17.60 -21.31
C LYS A 501 42.05 16.87 -22.17
N LYS A 502 42.02 17.02 -23.50
CA LYS A 502 43.05 16.48 -24.40
C LYS A 502 44.39 17.20 -24.27
N SER A 503 44.38 18.52 -24.06
CA SER A 503 45.62 19.30 -23.86
C SER A 503 46.35 18.93 -22.57
N ASN A 504 45.65 18.48 -21.53
CA ASN A 504 46.27 18.05 -20.27
C ASN A 504 46.83 16.62 -20.30
N ARG A 505 46.40 15.76 -21.24
CA ARG A 505 46.99 14.42 -21.43
C ARG A 505 48.35 14.43 -22.14
N ASN A 506 48.66 15.46 -22.92
CA ASN A 506 49.94 15.58 -23.63
C ASN A 506 51.07 16.25 -22.80
N LYS A 507 50.81 16.58 -21.53
CA LYS A 507 51.82 17.16 -20.61
C LYS A 507 52.33 16.17 -19.55
N ILE A 508 51.93 14.91 -19.62
CA ILE A 508 52.45 13.82 -18.80
C ILE A 508 52.96 12.75 -19.77
N CYS A 509 54.16 12.97 -20.30
CA CYS A 509 55.02 11.96 -20.90
C CYS A 509 56.47 12.32 -20.60
#